data_AF-A0A945VV48-F1
#
_entry.id   AF-A0A945VV48-F1
#
_cell.length_a   1.000
_cell.length_b   1.000
_cell.length_c   1.000
_cell.angle_alpha   90.00
_cell.angle_beta   90.00
_cell.angle_gamma   90.00
#
_symmetry.space_group_name_H-M   'P 1'
#
loop_
_entity.id
_entity.type
_entity.pdbx_description
1 polymer ?
#
loop_
_entity_poly.entity_id
_entity_poly.type
_entity_poly.pdbx_seq_one_letter_code
_entity_poly.pdbx_strand_id
1 'polypeptide(L)'
;MFLATTALDQYWKKDQKILFLGEWCIAHNIDNEKLDYEVLPSLWRDFKTIPEKAYYIYDIFEKLIPVVTGYMNSVNNVNFP
;
A
#
# COMPACT_ATOMS: atom_id res chain seq x y z
N MET A 1 -8.98 5.13 -12.31
CA MET A 1 -7.94 4.16 -11.93
C MET A 1 -8.10 3.87 -10.45
N PHE A 2 -8.05 2.60 -10.06
CA PHE A 2 -8.24 2.13 -8.68
C PHE A 2 -6.95 1.50 -8.13
N LEU A 3 -6.52 1.87 -6.92
CA LEU A 3 -5.36 1.28 -6.25
C LEU A 3 -5.79 0.06 -5.42
N ALA A 4 -5.40 -1.14 -5.85
CA ALA A 4 -5.60 -2.36 -5.10
C ALA A 4 -4.40 -2.59 -4.15
N THR A 5 -4.67 -2.51 -2.84
CA THR A 5 -3.66 -2.66 -1.78
C THR A 5 -3.66 -4.06 -1.14
N THR A 6 -4.58 -4.93 -1.54
CA THR A 6 -4.70 -6.32 -1.03
C THR A 6 -5.17 -7.26 -2.14
N ALA A 7 -4.94 -8.57 -1.97
CA ALA A 7 -5.44 -9.63 -2.84
C ALA A 7 -6.94 -9.96 -2.67
N LEU A 8 -7.71 -9.13 -1.94
CA LEU A 8 -9.14 -9.36 -1.72
C LEU A 8 -9.95 -8.78 -2.89
N ASP A 9 -10.12 -9.58 -3.94
CA ASP A 9 -10.67 -9.16 -5.24
C ASP A 9 -12.11 -8.64 -5.21
N GLN A 10 -12.90 -9.04 -4.20
CA GLN A 10 -14.25 -8.53 -3.96
C GLN A 10 -14.28 -7.02 -3.69
N TYR A 11 -13.17 -6.42 -3.26
CA TYR A 11 -13.06 -4.99 -2.99
C TYR A 11 -12.47 -4.19 -4.16
N TRP A 12 -12.10 -4.85 -5.24
CA TRP A 12 -11.54 -4.16 -6.39
C TRP A 12 -12.63 -3.54 -7.26
N LYS A 13 -12.38 -2.32 -7.74
CA LYS A 13 -13.19 -1.70 -8.78
C LYS A 13 -12.73 -2.19 -10.16
N LYS A 14 -13.34 -3.28 -10.63
CA LYS A 14 -13.01 -3.99 -11.89
C LYS A 14 -13.59 -3.31 -13.15
N ASP A 15 -14.35 -2.24 -12.98
CA ASP A 15 -14.93 -1.40 -14.05
C ASP A 15 -13.95 -0.34 -14.60
N GLN A 16 -12.74 -0.30 -14.06
CA GLN A 16 -11.70 0.65 -14.42
C GLN A 16 -10.31 0.02 -14.26
N LYS A 17 -9.30 0.67 -14.83
CA LYS A 17 -7.90 0.26 -14.68
C LYS A 17 -7.49 0.11 -13.22
N ILE A 18 -6.91 -1.03 -12.89
CA ILE A 18 -6.40 -1.35 -11.55
C ILE A 18 -4.89 -1.13 -11.51
N LEU A 19 -4.40 -0.41 -10.51
CA LEU A 19 -2.99 -0.40 -10.15
C LEU A 19 -2.82 -1.27 -8.90
N PHE A 20 -2.11 -2.39 -9.01
CA PHE A 20 -1.75 -3.22 -7.87
C PHE A 20 -0.54 -2.63 -7.15
N LEU A 21 -0.61 -2.51 -5.82
CA LEU A 21 0.51 -2.00 -5.01
C LEU A 21 1.76 -2.89 -5.08
N GLY A 22 1.58 -4.16 -5.44
CA GLY A 22 2.63 -5.11 -5.74
C GLY A 22 2.04 -6.43 -6.21
N GLU A 23 2.89 -7.37 -6.63
CA GLU A 23 2.48 -8.69 -7.13
C GLU A 23 1.62 -9.46 -6.11
N TRP A 24 1.90 -9.30 -4.81
CA TRP A 24 1.13 -9.91 -3.72
C TRP A 24 -0.31 -9.38 -3.58
N CYS A 25 -0.67 -8.33 -4.32
CA CYS A 25 -2.04 -7.82 -4.38
C CYS A 25 -2.86 -8.47 -5.50
N ILE A 26 -2.26 -9.34 -6.32
CA ILE A 26 -2.96 -10.09 -7.36
C ILE A 26 -3.49 -11.38 -6.74
N ALA A 27 -4.79 -11.64 -6.88
CA ALA A 27 -5.41 -12.84 -6.33
C ALA A 27 -5.04 -14.07 -7.19
N HIS A 28 -4.68 -15.16 -6.53
CA HIS A 28 -4.20 -16.38 -7.19
C HIS A 28 -5.28 -17.15 -7.96
N ASN A 29 -6.55 -16.96 -7.60
CA ASN A 29 -7.67 -17.78 -8.09
C ASN A 29 -8.58 -17.05 -9.09
N ILE A 30 -8.10 -15.97 -9.70
CA ILE A 30 -8.87 -15.20 -10.67
C ILE A 30 -8.16 -15.17 -12.02
N ASP A 31 -8.99 -15.09 -13.05
CA ASP A 31 -8.54 -14.91 -14.42
C ASP A 31 -8.14 -13.44 -14.63
N ASN A 32 -6.87 -13.15 -14.33
CA ASN A 32 -6.29 -11.80 -14.41
C ASN A 32 -6.19 -11.28 -15.85
N GLU A 33 -6.25 -12.14 -16.86
CA GLU A 33 -6.16 -11.76 -18.28
C GLU A 33 -7.35 -10.90 -18.72
N LYS A 34 -8.45 -10.93 -17.96
CA LYS A 34 -9.65 -10.12 -18.21
C LYS A 34 -9.62 -8.73 -17.58
N LEU A 35 -8.58 -8.41 -16.80
CA LEU A 35 -8.46 -7.13 -16.10
C LEU A 35 -7.50 -6.20 -16.85
N ASP A 36 -7.88 -4.93 -17.01
CA ASP A 36 -6.93 -3.87 -17.35
C ASP A 36 -6.17 -3.48 -16.08
N TYR A 37 -4.92 -3.90 -15.96
CA TYR A 37 -4.13 -3.65 -14.77
C TYR A 37 -2.66 -3.33 -15.03
N GLU A 38 -2.07 -2.65 -14.05
CA GLU A 38 -0.62 -2.46 -13.91
C GLU A 38 -0.19 -2.87 -12.50
N VAL A 39 1.07 -3.25 -12.35
CA VAL A 39 1.69 -3.51 -11.05
C VAL A 39 2.69 -2.41 -10.76
N LEU A 40 2.57 -1.78 -9.59
CA LEU A 40 3.52 -0.77 -9.15
C LEU A 40 4.93 -1.41 -9.07
N PRO A 41 5.93 -0.84 -9.73
CA PRO A 41 7.29 -1.37 -9.66
C PRO A 41 7.79 -1.39 -8.21
N SER A 42 8.38 -2.52 -7.81
CA SER A 42 8.96 -2.64 -6.47
C SER A 42 10.02 -1.55 -6.24
N LEU A 43 9.86 -0.81 -5.15
CA LEU A 43 10.83 0.18 -4.68
C LEU A 43 12.22 -0.44 -4.46
N TRP A 44 12.26 -1.75 -4.16
CA TRP A 44 13.47 -2.49 -3.84
C TRP A 44 14.19 -3.08 -5.06
N ARG A 45 13.68 -2.86 -6.28
CA ARG A 45 14.27 -3.42 -7.52
C ARG A 45 15.66 -2.87 -7.82
N ASP A 46 15.92 -1.60 -7.53
CA ASP A 46 17.24 -0.97 -7.73
C ASP A 46 17.98 -0.82 -6.41
N PHE A 47 18.93 -1.73 -6.17
CA PHE A 47 19.77 -1.77 -4.98
C PHE A 47 20.54 -0.48 -4.72
N LYS A 48 20.89 0.30 -5.76
CA LYS A 48 21.62 1.57 -5.61
C LYS A 48 20.77 2.65 -4.93
N THR A 49 19.45 2.56 -5.07
CA THR A 49 18.48 3.54 -4.55
C THR A 49 17.85 3.13 -3.21
N ILE A 50 18.19 1.94 -2.69
CA ILE A 50 17.59 1.43 -1.45
C ILE A 50 17.80 2.38 -0.27
N PRO A 51 19.01 2.92 0.00
CA PRO A 51 19.20 3.82 1.14
C PRO A 51 18.29 5.04 1.08
N GLU A 52 18.23 5.71 -0.08
CA GLU A 52 17.39 6.90 -0.30
C GLU A 52 15.91 6.60 -0.10
N LYS A 53 15.42 5.49 -0.66
CA LYS A 53 14.02 5.08 -0.51
C LYS A 53 13.68 4.67 0.92
N ALA A 54 14.60 4.02 1.62
CA ALA A 54 14.44 3.68 3.04
C ALA A 54 14.33 4.94 3.91
N TYR A 55 15.19 5.94 3.67
CA TYR A 55 15.09 7.23 4.37
C TYR A 55 13.79 7.96 4.07
N TYR A 56 13.32 7.94 2.82
CA TYR A 56 12.04 8.53 2.45
C TYR A 56 10.86 7.87 3.19
N ILE A 57 10.84 6.54 3.27
CA ILE A 57 9.81 5.80 4.02
C ILE A 57 9.88 6.16 5.51
N TYR A 58 11.09 6.24 6.06
CA TYR A 58 11.30 6.59 7.46
C TYR A 58 10.82 8.01 7.79
N ASP A 59 11.11 8.98 6.94
CA ASP A 59 10.63 10.37 7.08
C ASP A 59 9.09 10.46 7.07
N ILE A 60 8.43 9.69 6.20
CA ILE A 60 6.96 9.59 6.20
C ILE A 60 6.47 8.96 7.50
N PHE A 61 7.10 7.87 7.94
CA PHE A 61 6.74 7.19 9.18
C PHE A 61 6.81 8.13 10.39
N GLU A 62 7.91 8.88 10.54
CA GLU A 62 8.08 9.86 11.63
C GLU A 62 7.00 10.94 11.64
N LYS A 63 6.52 11.36 10.45
CA LYS A 63 5.44 12.34 10.33
C LYS A 63 4.07 11.75 10.65
N LEU A 64 3.84 10.48 10.30
CA LEU A 64 2.55 9.82 10.48
C LEU A 64 2.35 9.27 11.89
N ILE A 65 3.41 8.82 12.55
CA ILE A 65 3.28 8.12 13.84
C ILE A 65 2.55 8.95 14.90
N PRO A 66 2.80 10.27 15.10
CA PRO A 66 2.10 11.03 16.13
C PRO A 66 0.62 11.24 15.79
N VAL A 67 0.29 11.31 14.49
CA VAL A 67 -1.10 11.46 14.01
C VAL A 67 -1.90 10.20 14.29
N VAL A 68 -1.32 9.04 13.95
CA VAL A 68 -1.96 7.74 14.20
C VAL A 68 -2.07 7.47 15.69
N THR A 69 -1.02 7.72 16.47
CA THR A 69 -1.04 7.60 17.93
C THR A 69 -2.11 8.49 18.55
N GLY A 70 -2.20 9.78 18.15
CA GLY A 70 -3.22 10.70 18.65
C GLY A 70 -4.63 10.21 18.38
N TYR A 71 -4.91 9.73 17.16
CA TYR A 71 -6.20 9.16 16.82
C TYR A 71 -6.50 7.89 17.63
N MET A 72 -5.57 6.96 17.70
CA MET A 72 -5.75 5.70 18.43
C MET A 72 -5.95 5.93 19.93
N ASN A 73 -5.19 6.84 20.53
CA ASN A 73 -5.37 7.27 21.91
C ASN A 73 -6.79 7.81 22.14
N SER A 74 -7.29 8.66 21.23
CA SER A 74 -8.64 9.22 21.33
C SER A 74 -9.74 8.13 21.28
N VAL A 75 -9.58 7.14 20.40
CA VAL A 75 -10.56 6.05 20.23
C VAL A 75 -10.58 5.10 21.43
N ASN A 76 -9.43 4.93 22.09
CA ASN A 76 -9.27 3.98 23.20
C ASN A 76 -9.30 4.63 24.59
N ASN A 77 -9.48 5.96 24.66
CA ASN A 77 -9.49 6.74 25.91
C ASN A 77 -8.23 6.53 26.78
N VAL A 78 -7.06 6.54 26.12
CA VAL A 78 -5.72 6.42 26.71
C VAL A 78 -4.85 7.58 26.24
N ASN A 79 -3.63 7.70 26.78
CA ASN A 79 -2.68 8.74 26.38
C ASN A 79 -1.25 8.21 26.37
N PHE A 80 -0.93 7.38 25.38
CA PHE A 80 0.43 6.92 25.15
C PHE A 80 1.22 7.95 24.32
N PRO A 81 2.54 8.05 24.53
CA PRO A 81 3.39 8.87 23.68
C PRO A 81 3.36 8.44 22.21
#